data_AF-A0AAV0QC52-F1
#
_entry.id   AF-A0AAV0QC52-F1
#
_cell.length_a   1.000
_cell.length_b   1.000
_cell.length_c   1.000
_cell.angle_alpha   90.00
_cell.angle_beta   90.00
_cell.angle_gamma   90.00
#
_symmetry.space_group_name_H-M   'P 1'
#
loop_
_entity.id
_entity.type
_entity.pdbx_description
1 polymer ?
#
loop_
_entity_poly.entity_id
_entity_poly.type
_entity_poly.pdbx_seq_one_letter_code
_entity_poly.pdbx_strand_id
1 'polypeptide(L)'
;MTIMEYPRHYEGCPLLTMEVVHHFLRSGESWLSLGQQNLLLMHCERGGWPILAFMLAALLIYRKQYSGEQKTLDMIYRQAPRELLQFLCPLNPIPSQLRYLQYVSRRNVATEWPPLDRALNLDCVIMRFIPNFDREGGCRPVFRIYGQDPFLASDRTPKFLYSTPKKNNTFRAYKQVKLFSSRYCCESR
;
A
#
# COMPACT_ATOMS: atom_id res chain seq x y z
N MET A 1 22.50 -17.24 8.33
CA MET A 1 22.02 -15.85 8.14
C MET A 1 20.86 -15.90 7.17
N THR A 2 19.64 -15.63 7.61
CA THR A 2 18.45 -15.63 6.74
C THR A 2 18.30 -14.25 6.14
N ILE A 3 18.47 -14.12 4.83
CA ILE A 3 18.21 -12.87 4.10
C ILE A 3 16.82 -13.00 3.50
N MET A 4 15.96 -12.01 3.79
CA MET A 4 14.65 -11.89 3.14
C MET A 4 14.64 -10.62 2.32
N GLU A 5 14.50 -10.79 1.00
CA GLU A 5 14.52 -9.66 0.08
C GLU A 5 13.14 -9.04 -0.10
N TYR A 6 13.12 -7.71 -0.18
CA TYR A 6 11.92 -6.95 -0.48
C TYR A 6 11.79 -6.77 -2.00
N PRO A 7 10.78 -7.36 -2.66
CA PRO A 7 10.62 -7.20 -4.10
C PRO A 7 10.27 -5.74 -4.43
N ARG A 8 11.21 -5.04 -5.08
CA ARG A 8 10.95 -3.71 -5.69
C ARG A 8 10.14 -3.90 -6.95
N HIS A 9 8.82 -3.92 -6.84
CA HIS A 9 7.96 -3.94 -8.01
C HIS A 9 7.09 -2.67 -8.00
N TYR A 10 7.33 -1.84 -9.02
CA TYR A 10 6.59 -0.69 -9.50
C TYR A 10 6.78 0.71 -8.87
N GLU A 11 6.94 1.64 -9.82
CA GLU A 11 7.10 3.10 -9.74
C GLU A 11 6.17 3.77 -8.71
N GLY A 12 6.68 3.99 -7.50
CA GLY A 12 6.15 5.00 -6.58
C GLY A 12 5.20 4.53 -5.48
N CYS A 13 4.69 3.29 -5.48
CA CYS A 13 3.95 2.77 -4.32
C CYS A 13 4.04 1.25 -4.22
N PRO A 14 5.09 0.72 -3.57
CA PRO A 14 5.22 -0.72 -3.40
C PRO A 14 4.30 -1.14 -2.26
N LEU A 15 3.11 -1.64 -2.60
CA LEU A 15 2.25 -2.34 -1.66
C LEU A 15 2.70 -3.81 -1.66
N LEU A 16 3.37 -4.23 -0.59
CA LEU A 16 3.58 -5.66 -0.36
C LEU A 16 2.23 -6.36 -0.28
N THR A 17 2.17 -7.58 -0.78
CA THR A 17 1.01 -8.42 -0.53
C THR A 17 0.96 -8.80 0.95
N MET A 18 -0.23 -9.10 1.46
CA MET A 18 -0.39 -9.45 2.87
C MET A 18 0.34 -10.75 3.23
N GLU A 19 0.50 -11.66 2.28
CA GLU A 19 1.25 -12.91 2.42
C GLU A 19 2.73 -12.62 2.64
N VAL A 20 3.31 -11.71 1.85
CA VAL A 20 4.71 -11.31 2.01
C VAL A 20 4.90 -10.62 3.36
N VAL A 21 4.02 -9.67 3.72
CA VAL A 21 4.06 -9.00 5.04
C VAL A 21 4.02 -10.05 6.15
N HIS A 22 3.06 -10.97 6.12
CA HIS A 22 2.93 -12.01 7.14
C HIS A 22 4.16 -12.92 7.23
N HIS A 23 4.71 -13.36 6.09
CA HIS A 23 5.93 -14.17 6.05
C HIS A 23 7.10 -13.47 6.75
N PHE A 24 7.32 -12.19 6.48
CA PHE A 24 8.34 -11.38 7.15
C PHE A 24 8.09 -11.28 8.67
N LEU A 25 6.84 -11.00 9.08
CA LEU A 25 6.49 -10.85 10.49
C LEU A 25 6.69 -12.14 11.27
N ARG A 26 6.20 -13.27 10.73
CA ARG A 26 6.32 -14.59 11.37
C ARG A 26 7.77 -15.01 11.50
N SER A 27 8.57 -14.79 10.44
CA SER A 27 9.97 -15.18 10.45
C SER A 27 10.82 -14.29 11.36
N GLY A 28 10.54 -12.98 11.36
CA GLY A 28 11.19 -12.04 12.27
C GLY A 28 10.85 -12.31 13.73
N GLU A 29 9.58 -12.58 14.05
CA GLU A 29 9.16 -12.97 15.40
C GLU A 29 9.82 -14.27 15.83
N SER A 30 9.78 -15.32 15.00
CA SER A 30 10.42 -16.60 15.30
C SER A 30 11.92 -16.44 15.55
N TRP A 31 12.63 -15.67 14.73
CA TRP A 31 14.06 -15.40 14.92
C TRP A 31 14.35 -14.71 16.25
N LEU A 32 13.59 -13.67 16.58
CA LEU A 32 13.76 -12.91 17.83
C LEU A 32 13.35 -13.72 19.08
N SER A 33 12.48 -14.72 18.92
CA SER A 33 12.04 -15.59 20.01
C SER A 33 13.02 -16.74 20.30
N LEU A 34 13.95 -17.05 19.39
CA LEU A 34 14.97 -18.10 19.59
C LEU A 34 16.07 -17.73 20.60
N GLY A 35 16.31 -16.44 20.85
CA GLY A 35 17.37 -16.01 21.76
C GLY A 35 17.34 -14.52 22.05
N GLN A 36 17.64 -14.15 23.30
CA GLN A 36 17.65 -12.75 23.75
C GLN A 36 18.72 -11.88 23.07
N GLN A 37 19.78 -12.51 22.55
CA GLN A 37 20.86 -11.83 21.82
C GLN A 37 20.61 -11.76 20.31
N ASN A 38 19.49 -12.30 19.81
CA ASN A 38 19.21 -12.29 18.38
C ASN A 38 18.83 -10.88 17.94
N LEU A 39 19.53 -10.40 16.91
CA LEU A 39 19.31 -9.09 16.32
C LEU A 39 18.64 -9.24 14.95
N LEU A 40 17.71 -8.34 14.66
CA LEU A 40 17.11 -8.19 13.34
C LEU A 40 17.66 -6.91 12.71
N LEU A 41 18.44 -7.06 11.65
CA LEU A 41 18.89 -5.93 10.83
C LEU A 41 17.91 -5.72 9.68
N MET A 42 17.32 -4.53 9.60
CA MET A 42 16.46 -4.15 8.49
C MET A 42 17.14 -3.04 7.69
N HIS A 43 17.30 -3.24 6.39
CA HIS A 43 17.96 -2.31 5.49
C HIS A 43 17.03 -1.90 4.35
N CYS A 44 17.09 -0.64 3.95
CA CYS A 44 16.44 -0.16 2.76
C CYS A 44 17.38 0.77 1.98
N GLU A 45 17.25 0.75 0.66
CA GLU A 45 17.86 1.76 -0.19
C GLU A 45 17.24 3.16 0.02
N ARG A 46 17.85 4.16 -0.60
CA ARG A 46 17.36 5.55 -0.57
C ARG A 46 15.90 5.63 -1.03
N GLY A 47 15.07 6.32 -0.24
CA GLY A 47 13.61 6.42 -0.47
C GLY A 47 12.78 5.24 0.05
N GLY A 48 13.42 4.15 0.52
CA GLY A 48 12.74 2.99 1.09
C GLY A 48 12.31 3.13 2.55
N TRP A 49 12.63 4.26 3.20
CA TRP A 49 12.33 4.49 4.61
C TRP A 49 10.85 4.27 4.98
N PRO A 50 9.84 4.76 4.22
CA PRO A 50 8.45 4.50 4.55
C PRO A 50 8.11 3.00 4.67
N ILE A 51 8.67 2.18 3.80
CA ILE A 51 8.46 0.73 3.81
C ILE A 51 9.09 0.13 5.06
N LEU A 52 10.32 0.54 5.37
CA LEU A 52 11.05 0.08 6.55
C LEU A 52 10.31 0.44 7.83
N ALA A 53 9.83 1.68 7.94
CA ALA A 53 9.05 2.19 9.05
C ALA A 53 7.75 1.40 9.25
N PHE A 54 7.04 1.12 8.14
CA PHE A 54 5.85 0.27 8.16
C PHE A 54 6.15 -1.15 8.63
N MET A 55 7.18 -1.80 8.08
CA MET A 55 7.53 -3.18 8.44
C MET A 55 7.95 -3.30 9.90
N LEU A 56 8.70 -2.31 10.41
CA LEU A 56 9.07 -2.26 11.82
C LEU A 56 7.84 -2.03 12.71
N ALA A 57 6.93 -1.11 12.35
CA ALA A 57 5.67 -0.90 13.07
C ALA A 57 4.85 -2.18 13.13
N ALA A 58 4.71 -2.85 11.98
CA ALA A 58 3.98 -4.10 11.86
C ALA A 58 4.59 -5.19 12.75
N LEU A 59 5.92 -5.31 12.81
CA LEU A 59 6.60 -6.29 13.67
C LEU A 59 6.37 -6.03 15.16
N LEU A 60 6.48 -4.78 15.59
CA LEU A 60 6.25 -4.39 16.98
C LEU A 60 4.81 -4.66 17.43
N ILE A 61 3.83 -4.38 16.56
CA ILE A 61 2.41 -4.69 16.79
C ILE A 61 2.17 -6.21 16.75
N TYR A 62 2.78 -6.91 15.79
CA TYR A 62 2.65 -8.36 15.64
C TYR A 62 3.14 -9.10 16.90
N ARG A 63 4.26 -8.65 17.48
CA ARG A 63 4.81 -9.16 18.74
C ARG A 63 4.08 -8.69 20.01
N LYS A 64 3.02 -7.89 19.87
CA LYS A 64 2.25 -7.28 20.98
C LYS A 64 3.10 -6.41 21.92
N GLN A 65 4.23 -5.86 21.45
CA GLN A 65 5.05 -4.95 22.24
C GLN A 65 4.46 -3.54 22.32
N TYR A 66 3.72 -3.15 21.28
CA TYR A 66 3.04 -1.86 21.18
C TYR A 66 1.59 -2.06 20.77
N SER A 67 0.73 -1.16 21.25
CA SER A 67 -0.69 -1.07 20.89
C SER A 67 -1.00 0.29 20.26
N GLY A 68 -1.87 0.30 19.26
CA GLY A 68 -2.27 1.51 18.53
C GLY A 68 -1.39 1.73 17.29
N GLU A 69 -1.99 1.52 16.13
CA GLU A 69 -1.34 1.53 14.81
C GLU A 69 -0.73 2.91 14.51
N GLN A 70 -1.52 3.98 14.69
CA GLN A 70 -1.10 5.36 14.46
C GLN A 70 0.09 5.75 15.35
N LYS A 71 -0.06 5.55 16.66
CA LYS A 71 0.97 5.95 17.64
C LYS A 71 2.30 5.23 17.40
N THR A 72 2.24 3.94 17.07
CA THR A 72 3.43 3.13 16.79
C THR A 72 4.10 3.59 15.51
N LEU A 73 3.33 3.84 14.44
CA LEU A 73 3.86 4.33 13.18
C LEU A 73 4.53 5.71 13.35
N ASP A 74 3.86 6.65 14.01
CA ASP A 74 4.38 8.00 14.27
C ASP A 74 5.68 7.97 15.09
N MET A 75 5.74 7.11 16.11
CA MET A 75 6.95 6.93 16.91
C MET A 75 8.14 6.51 16.04
N ILE A 76 7.94 5.56 15.11
CA ILE A 76 9.01 5.07 14.25
C ILE A 76 9.41 6.13 13.23
N TYR A 77 8.45 6.83 12.62
CA TYR A 77 8.74 7.92 11.69
C TYR A 77 9.56 9.04 12.34
N ARG A 78 9.37 9.30 13.64
CA ARG A 78 10.18 10.29 14.39
C ARG A 78 11.63 9.86 14.63
N GLN A 79 11.95 8.57 14.50
CA GLN A 79 13.32 8.07 14.59
C GLN A 79 14.09 8.25 13.27
N ALA A 80 13.42 8.69 12.20
CA ALA A 80 14.06 8.87 10.91
C ALA A 80 15.09 10.01 10.94
N PRO A 81 16.32 9.79 10.44
CA PRO A 81 17.23 10.88 10.10
C PRO A 81 16.54 11.91 9.19
N ARG A 82 16.82 13.20 9.41
CA ARG A 82 16.18 14.30 8.66
C ARG A 82 16.45 14.19 7.15
N GLU A 83 17.57 13.58 6.79
CA GLU A 83 18.05 13.35 5.43
C GLU A 83 17.20 12.30 4.70
N LEU A 84 16.57 11.36 5.43
CA LEU A 84 15.66 10.35 4.87
C LEU A 84 14.23 10.88 4.67
N LEU A 85 13.85 11.92 5.42
CA LEU A 85 12.52 12.54 5.34
C LEU A 85 12.36 13.44 4.10
N GLN A 86 13.46 13.89 3.47
CA GLN A 86 13.39 14.80 2.32
C GLN A 86 12.97 14.13 0.99
N PHE A 87 12.90 12.79 0.94
CA PHE A 87 12.64 12.05 -0.31
C PHE A 87 11.28 11.32 -0.30
N LEU A 88 10.30 11.87 0.42
CA LEU A 88 8.96 11.32 0.43
C LEU A 88 8.40 11.27 -1.00
N CYS A 89 7.86 10.11 -1.35
CA CYS A 89 7.13 9.89 -2.58
C CYS A 89 6.12 11.04 -2.81
N PRO A 90 5.83 11.45 -4.06
CA PRO A 90 4.77 12.44 -4.34
C PRO A 90 3.41 12.09 -3.71
N LEU A 91 3.20 10.83 -3.32
CA LEU A 91 2.03 10.36 -2.60
C LEU A 91 2.35 10.12 -1.12
N ASN A 92 1.49 10.60 -0.23
CA ASN A 92 1.58 10.32 1.21
C ASN A 92 1.31 8.82 1.47
N PRO A 93 2.28 8.04 1.98
CA PRO A 93 2.13 6.60 2.21
C PRO A 93 1.32 6.26 3.47
N ILE A 94 1.18 7.21 4.41
CA ILE A 94 0.65 6.99 5.76
C ILE A 94 -0.75 6.33 5.75
N PRO A 95 -1.75 6.78 4.95
CA PRO A 95 -3.08 6.17 4.99
C PRO A 95 -3.08 4.68 4.61
N SER A 96 -2.30 4.31 3.58
CA SER A 96 -2.17 2.91 3.15
C SER A 96 -1.44 2.07 4.19
N GLN A 97 -0.39 2.60 4.82
CA GLN A 97 0.33 1.89 5.89
C GLN A 97 -0.57 1.63 7.09
N LEU A 98 -1.33 2.63 7.54
CA LEU A 98 -2.26 2.47 8.67
C LEU A 98 -3.30 1.39 8.41
N ARG A 99 -3.87 1.35 7.20
CA ARG A 99 -4.79 0.28 6.77
C ARG A 99 -4.13 -1.09 6.89
N TYR A 100 -2.88 -1.25 6.44
CA TYR A 100 -2.15 -2.51 6.56
C TYR A 100 -1.74 -2.84 8.00
N LEU A 101 -1.47 -1.84 8.85
CA LEU A 101 -1.23 -2.09 10.28
C LEU A 101 -2.51 -2.57 10.98
N GLN A 102 -3.67 -2.04 10.60
CA GLN A 102 -4.96 -2.50 11.12
C GLN A 102 -5.24 -3.95 10.72
N TYR A 103 -4.90 -4.33 9.48
CA TYR A 103 -4.90 -5.71 9.01
C TYR A 103 -4.06 -6.61 9.95
N VAL A 104 -2.80 -6.24 10.21
CA VAL A 104 -1.90 -7.00 11.11
C VAL A 104 -2.39 -7.05 12.57
N SER A 105 -2.90 -5.94 13.08
CA SER A 105 -3.43 -5.78 14.44
C SER A 105 -4.64 -6.68 14.69
N ARG A 106 -5.53 -6.78 13.69
CA ARG A 106 -6.79 -7.56 13.77
C ARG A 106 -6.66 -9.01 13.29
N ARG A 107 -5.44 -9.49 13.00
CA ARG A 107 -5.20 -10.84 12.45
C ARG A 107 -5.85 -11.98 13.24
N ASN A 108 -5.96 -11.85 14.57
CA ASN A 108 -6.52 -12.89 15.44
C ASN A 108 -8.06 -12.90 15.47
N VAL A 109 -8.72 -11.97 14.78
CA VAL A 109 -10.19 -11.91 14.66
C VAL A 109 -10.67 -12.79 13.49
N ALA A 110 -9.84 -12.97 12.48
CA ALA A 110 -10.16 -13.81 11.33
C ALA A 110 -9.84 -15.29 11.63
N THR A 111 -10.67 -16.19 11.10
CA THR A 111 -10.46 -17.65 11.21
C THR A 111 -9.19 -18.09 10.47
N GLU A 112 -8.82 -17.36 9.42
CA GLU A 112 -7.64 -17.62 8.59
C GLU A 112 -6.90 -16.30 8.31
N TRP A 113 -5.57 -16.32 8.43
CA TRP A 113 -4.71 -15.15 8.22
C TRP A 113 -3.39 -15.54 7.54
N PRO A 114 -3.00 -14.90 6.42
CA PRO A 114 -3.69 -13.82 5.71
C PRO A 114 -5.00 -14.31 5.06
N PRO A 115 -5.92 -13.43 4.67
CA PRO A 115 -7.13 -13.83 3.97
C PRO A 115 -6.81 -14.57 2.67
N LEU A 116 -7.64 -15.56 2.31
CA LEU A 116 -7.53 -16.23 1.01
C LEU A 116 -7.80 -15.26 -0.14
N ASP A 117 -7.14 -15.52 -1.27
CA ASP A 117 -7.35 -14.78 -2.51
C ASP A 117 -8.81 -14.88 -2.95
N ARG A 118 -9.41 -13.71 -3.21
CA ARG A 118 -10.78 -13.60 -3.69
C ARG A 118 -10.84 -12.66 -4.89
N ALA A 119 -11.33 -13.19 -6.01
CA ALA A 119 -11.59 -12.38 -7.20
C ALA A 119 -12.69 -11.34 -6.91
N LEU A 120 -12.41 -10.08 -7.28
CA LEU A 120 -13.33 -8.96 -7.18
C LEU A 120 -13.37 -8.23 -8.52
N ASN A 121 -14.57 -7.84 -8.94
CA ASN A 121 -14.77 -6.99 -10.11
C ASN A 121 -14.93 -5.53 -9.65
N LEU A 122 -14.17 -4.62 -10.27
CA LEU A 122 -14.34 -3.18 -10.05
C LEU A 122 -15.20 -2.59 -11.16
N ASP A 123 -16.50 -2.50 -10.93
CA ASP A 123 -17.44 -2.00 -11.95
C ASP A 123 -17.26 -0.50 -12.19
N CYS A 124 -17.15 0.28 -11.12
CA CYS A 124 -16.97 1.73 -11.23
C CYS A 124 -16.27 2.36 -10.03
N VAL A 125 -15.63 3.50 -10.30
CA VAL A 125 -15.17 4.44 -9.27
C VAL A 125 -16.12 5.63 -9.28
N ILE A 126 -16.60 6.03 -8.10
CA ILE A 126 -17.47 7.21 -7.95
C ILE A 126 -16.71 8.27 -7.17
N MET A 127 -16.39 9.37 -7.84
CA MET A 127 -15.85 10.55 -7.16
C MET A 127 -17.02 11.45 -6.74
N ARG A 128 -17.18 11.62 -5.42
CA ARG A 128 -18.24 12.46 -4.83
C ARG A 128 -17.97 13.95 -5.02
N PHE A 129 -16.71 14.33 -5.16
CA PHE A 129 -16.28 15.72 -5.37
C PHE A 129 -15.22 15.75 -6.47
N ILE A 130 -15.28 16.77 -7.32
CA ILE A 130 -14.27 17.01 -8.34
C ILE A 130 -13.20 17.96 -7.77
N PRO A 131 -11.93 17.54 -7.68
CA PRO A 131 -10.86 18.42 -7.24
C PRO A 131 -10.54 19.46 -8.31
N ASN A 132 -10.13 20.67 -7.89
CA ASN A 132 -9.64 21.71 -8.79
C ASN A 132 -8.13 21.53 -9.01
N PHE A 133 -7.76 20.80 -10.05
CA PHE A 133 -6.37 20.54 -10.44
C PHE A 133 -5.95 21.28 -11.72
N ASP A 134 -6.89 21.78 -12.52
CA ASP A 134 -6.61 22.51 -13.76
C ASP A 134 -6.54 24.04 -13.60
N ARG A 135 -6.70 24.57 -12.38
CA ARG A 135 -6.78 26.01 -12.05
C ARG A 135 -8.02 26.72 -12.61
N GLU A 136 -8.89 26.00 -13.32
CA GLU A 136 -10.14 26.49 -13.91
C GLU A 136 -11.38 25.90 -13.22
N GLY A 137 -11.19 25.22 -12.08
CA GLY A 137 -12.28 24.60 -11.33
C GLY A 137 -12.62 23.20 -11.80
N GLY A 138 -11.65 22.42 -12.26
CA GLY A 138 -11.86 21.06 -12.75
C GLY A 138 -10.63 20.16 -12.73
N CYS A 139 -10.78 18.96 -13.31
CA CYS A 139 -9.69 18.02 -13.52
C CYS A 139 -9.94 17.08 -14.71
N ARG A 140 -8.87 16.42 -15.17
CA ARG A 140 -8.90 15.33 -16.17
C ARG A 140 -8.32 14.07 -15.52
N PRO A 141 -9.10 13.34 -14.71
CA PRO A 141 -8.59 12.23 -13.94
C PRO A 141 -8.26 11.05 -14.85
N VAL A 142 -7.17 10.36 -14.51
CA VAL A 142 -6.77 9.11 -15.15
C VAL A 142 -6.63 8.07 -14.05
N PHE A 143 -7.48 7.06 -14.09
CA PHE A 143 -7.37 5.91 -13.19
C PHE A 143 -6.50 4.86 -13.84
N ARG A 144 -5.57 4.30 -13.06
CA ARG A 144 -4.75 3.15 -13.42
C ARG A 144 -4.89 2.10 -12.32
N ILE A 145 -5.12 0.86 -12.72
CA ILE A 145 -5.25 -0.27 -11.79
C ILE A 145 -4.04 -1.17 -12.00
N TYR A 146 -3.38 -1.48 -10.90
CA TYR A 146 -2.25 -2.39 -10.83
C TYR A 146 -2.62 -3.55 -9.90
N GLY A 147 -2.23 -4.77 -10.26
CA GLY A 147 -2.53 -5.95 -9.48
C GLY A 147 -2.02 -7.21 -10.16
N GLN A 148 -2.18 -8.35 -9.50
CA GLN A 148 -1.89 -9.64 -10.12
C GLN A 148 -2.88 -9.93 -11.24
N ASP A 149 -2.43 -10.61 -12.29
CA ASP A 149 -3.30 -11.03 -13.38
C ASP A 149 -4.16 -12.21 -12.91
N PRO A 150 -5.49 -12.04 -12.80
CA PRO A 150 -6.37 -13.11 -12.32
C PRO A 150 -6.40 -14.34 -13.24
N PHE A 151 -5.94 -14.22 -14.49
CA PHE A 151 -5.90 -15.31 -15.47
C PHE A 151 -4.56 -16.07 -15.48
N LEU A 152 -3.53 -15.56 -14.79
CA LEU A 152 -2.20 -16.17 -14.71
C LEU A 152 -1.78 -16.40 -13.25
N ALA A 153 -2.46 -17.33 -12.57
CA ALA A 153 -2.26 -17.61 -11.14
C ALA A 153 -0.81 -18.01 -10.75
N SER A 154 -0.01 -18.49 -11.69
CA SER A 154 1.41 -18.81 -11.46
C SER A 154 2.30 -17.57 -11.37
N ASP A 155 1.88 -16.44 -11.97
CA ASP A 155 2.65 -15.20 -12.02
C ASP A 155 2.08 -14.18 -11.03
N ARG A 156 2.74 -14.08 -9.87
CA ARG A 156 2.36 -13.17 -8.78
C ARG A 156 2.91 -11.75 -8.95
N THR A 157 3.55 -11.45 -10.09
CA THR A 157 4.07 -10.10 -10.33
C THR A 157 2.90 -9.12 -10.53
N PRO A 158 2.90 -7.96 -9.86
CA PRO A 158 1.91 -6.92 -10.13
C PRO A 158 2.06 -6.43 -11.57
N LYS A 159 0.96 -6.41 -12.33
CA LYS A 159 0.89 -5.91 -13.71
C LYS A 159 -0.06 -4.72 -13.80
N PHE A 160 0.08 -3.96 -14.87
CA PHE A 160 -0.89 -2.95 -15.25
C PHE A 160 -2.13 -3.62 -15.84
N LEU A 161 -3.26 -3.53 -15.14
CA LEU A 161 -4.51 -4.21 -15.51
C LEU A 161 -5.45 -3.31 -16.31
N TYR A 162 -5.45 -2.01 -16.03
CA TYR A 162 -6.39 -1.07 -16.65
C TYR A 162 -5.88 0.36 -16.59
N SER A 163 -6.20 1.16 -17.61
CA SER A 163 -6.21 2.63 -17.54
C SER A 163 -7.50 3.16 -18.14
N THR A 164 -7.93 4.32 -17.65
CA THR A 164 -9.02 5.10 -18.27
C THR A 164 -8.73 5.29 -19.77
N PRO A 165 -9.67 4.92 -20.66
CA PRO A 165 -9.49 5.08 -22.10
C PRO A 165 -9.53 6.56 -22.50
N LYS A 166 -8.81 6.91 -23.57
CA LYS A 166 -8.90 8.24 -24.20
C LYS A 166 -10.06 8.26 -25.18
N LYS A 167 -10.77 9.39 -25.26
CA LYS A 167 -11.74 9.68 -26.31
C LYS A 167 -11.17 10.77 -27.22
N ASN A 168 -11.06 10.52 -28.53
CA ASN A 168 -10.46 11.45 -29.49
C ASN A 168 -9.08 11.99 -29.03
N ASN A 169 -8.21 11.09 -28.58
CA ASN A 169 -6.87 11.38 -28.04
C ASN A 169 -6.82 12.31 -26.79
N THR A 170 -7.95 12.58 -26.15
CA THR A 170 -8.03 13.41 -24.94
C THR A 170 -8.72 12.67 -23.80
N PHE A 171 -8.33 12.98 -22.56
CA PHE A 171 -9.04 12.50 -21.38
C PHE A 171 -10.24 13.39 -21.08
N ARG A 172 -11.31 12.77 -20.58
CA ARG A 172 -12.54 13.50 -20.24
C ARG A 172 -12.29 14.53 -19.15
N ALA A 173 -12.71 15.76 -19.40
CA ALA A 173 -12.67 16.85 -18.42
C ALA A 173 -13.92 16.84 -17.54
N TYR A 174 -13.73 17.12 -16.26
CA TYR A 174 -14.78 17.24 -15.26
C TYR A 174 -14.64 18.60 -14.59
N LYS A 175 -15.74 19.34 -14.51
CA LYS A 175 -15.79 20.64 -13.82
C LYS A 175 -16.48 20.49 -12.47
N GLN A 176 -16.11 21.33 -11.53
CA GLN A 176 -16.80 21.50 -10.26
C GLN A 176 -18.20 22.04 -10.52
N VAL A 177 -19.21 21.32 -10.05
CA VAL A 177 -20.61 21.75 -10.05
C VAL A 177 -21.15 21.46 -8.66
N LYS A 178 -22.02 22.32 -8.14
CA LYS A 178 -22.42 22.31 -6.71
C LYS A 178 -23.04 20.98 -6.25
N LEU A 179 -23.58 20.14 -7.14
CA LEU A 179 -24.28 18.88 -6.82
C LEU A 179 -24.15 17.83 -7.94
N PHE A 180 -22.99 17.20 -8.16
CA PHE A 180 -22.92 16.00 -9.02
C PHE A 180 -21.86 15.01 -8.56
N SER A 181 -22.23 13.72 -8.49
CA SER A 181 -21.29 12.60 -8.42
C SER A 181 -20.86 12.20 -9.82
N SER A 182 -19.56 12.10 -10.07
CA SER A 182 -19.05 11.59 -11.35
C SER A 182 -18.77 10.09 -11.25
N ARG A 183 -19.44 9.30 -12.10
CA ARG A 183 -19.22 7.86 -12.23
C ARG A 183 -18.18 7.60 -13.33
N TYR A 184 -17.20 6.78 -13.00
CA TYR A 184 -16.17 6.28 -13.92
C TYR A 184 -16.36 4.77 -14.02
N CYS A 185 -17.03 4.31 -15.07
CA CYS A 185 -17.18 2.89 -15.31
C CYS A 185 -15.87 2.34 -15.88
N CYS A 186 -15.38 1.24 -15.31
CA CYS A 186 -14.38 0.44 -16.00
C CYS A 186 -15.16 -0.36 -17.04
N GLU A 187 -15.14 0.09 -18.30
CA GLU A 187 -15.75 -0.70 -19.38
C GLU A 187 -14.94 -1.98 -19.53
N SER A 188 -15.51 -3.10 -19.07
CA SER A 188 -15.03 -4.44 -19.38
C SER A 188 -15.11 -4.64 -20.89
N ARG A 189 -14.01 -5.07 -21.50
CA ARG A 189 -14.07 -5.68 -22.83
C ARG A 189 -14.69 -7.07 -22.71
#